data_AF-A0A1Z9H6R8-F1
#
_entry.id   AF-A0A1Z9H6R8-F1
#
_cell.length_a   1.000
_cell.length_b   1.000
_cell.length_c   1.000
_cell.angle_alpha   90.00
_cell.angle_beta   90.00
_cell.angle_gamma   90.00
#
_symmetry.space_group_name_H-M   'P 1'
#
loop_
_entity.id
_entity.type
_entity.pdbx_description
1 polymer ?
#
loop_
_entity_poly.entity_id
_entity_poly.type
_entity_poly.pdbx_seq_one_letter_code
_entity_poly.pdbx_strand_id
1 'polypeptide(L)'
;MSEIDLKEYSQFVDKVTSSESKDSTAFRQRLDDLGNGDVPRLLTAALGLSAESGEFTEIVKKLVFQGKPLTDETKTHMIKELGDVMWYWTQGCMALGIEPNEVINKNKEKLLARYPSGEFDVAKSENRKEGDI
;
A
#
# COMPACT_ATOMS: atom_id res chain seq x y z
N MET A 1 -8.35 -21.47 30.26
CA MET A 1 -7.94 -21.26 28.85
C MET A 1 -6.94 -22.34 28.53
N SER A 2 -7.12 -23.09 27.44
CA SER A 2 -6.08 -24.04 27.00
C SER A 2 -4.83 -23.24 26.63
N GLU A 3 -3.68 -23.72 27.07
CA GLU A 3 -2.38 -23.16 26.70
C GLU A 3 -2.15 -23.39 25.21
N ILE A 4 -1.67 -22.37 24.48
CA ILE A 4 -1.43 -22.46 23.04
C ILE A 4 -0.12 -23.23 22.80
N ASP A 5 -0.17 -24.31 22.02
CA ASP A 5 1.02 -24.98 21.50
C ASP A 5 1.45 -24.31 20.18
N LEU A 6 2.62 -23.67 20.19
CA LEU A 6 3.16 -22.99 19.01
C LEU A 6 3.50 -23.96 17.87
N LYS A 7 3.81 -25.23 18.17
CA LYS A 7 4.07 -26.25 17.15
C LYS A 7 2.79 -26.64 16.42
N GLU A 8 1.71 -26.88 17.16
CA GLU A 8 0.39 -27.13 16.57
C GLU A 8 -0.07 -25.93 15.75
N TYR A 9 0.16 -24.71 16.24
CA TYR A 9 -0.15 -23.49 15.50
C TYR A 9 0.66 -23.36 14.21
N SER A 10 1.98 -23.61 14.23
CA SER A 10 2.81 -23.57 13.01
C SER A 10 2.34 -24.59 11.97
N GLN A 11 1.95 -25.80 12.39
CA GLN A 11 1.39 -26.81 11.49
C GLN A 11 0.06 -26.38 10.89
N PHE A 12 -0.80 -25.75 11.70
CA PHE A 12 -2.04 -25.16 11.21
C PHE A 12 -1.78 -24.05 10.18
N VAL A 13 -0.87 -23.11 10.49
CA VAL A 13 -0.47 -22.03 9.58
C VAL A 13 0.04 -22.59 8.26
N ASP A 14 0.95 -23.56 8.27
CA ASP A 14 1.43 -24.20 7.05
C ASP A 14 0.29 -24.83 6.25
N LYS A 15 -0.64 -25.53 6.92
CA LYS A 15 -1.79 -26.18 6.27
C LYS A 15 -2.72 -25.18 5.58
N VAL A 16 -2.92 -23.99 6.14
CA VAL A 16 -3.80 -22.96 5.57
C VAL A 16 -3.07 -21.97 4.65
N THR A 17 -1.76 -22.11 4.47
CA THR A 17 -0.97 -21.31 3.52
C THR A 17 -1.09 -21.91 2.12
N SER A 18 -1.25 -21.04 1.10
CA SER A 18 -1.39 -21.45 -0.30
C SER A 18 -0.16 -22.19 -0.82
N SER A 19 -0.33 -22.98 -1.88
CA SER A 19 0.76 -23.67 -2.58
C SER A 19 1.82 -22.70 -3.10
N GLU A 20 1.38 -21.59 -3.69
CA GLU A 20 2.20 -20.55 -4.32
C GLU A 20 3.05 -19.79 -3.31
N SER A 21 2.65 -19.77 -2.04
CA SER A 21 3.46 -19.20 -0.95
C SER A 21 4.44 -20.19 -0.35
N LYS A 22 4.28 -21.50 -0.59
CA LYS A 22 5.12 -22.56 0.00
C LYS A 22 6.09 -23.21 -0.98
N ASP A 23 5.72 -23.27 -2.26
CA ASP A 23 6.46 -23.98 -3.29
C ASP A 23 6.81 -23.08 -4.47
N SER A 24 8.08 -23.09 -4.85
CA SER A 24 8.57 -22.22 -5.92
C SER A 24 8.09 -22.64 -7.31
N THR A 25 7.72 -23.91 -7.52
CA THR A 25 7.19 -24.38 -8.80
C THR A 25 5.75 -23.90 -8.96
N ALA A 26 4.91 -24.08 -7.94
CA ALA A 26 3.55 -23.53 -7.89
C ALA A 26 3.55 -22.02 -8.05
N PHE A 27 4.48 -21.30 -7.39
CA PHE A 27 4.63 -19.86 -7.57
C PHE A 27 4.91 -19.47 -9.03
N ARG A 28 5.90 -20.09 -9.67
CA ARG A 28 6.24 -19.81 -11.07
C ARG A 28 5.09 -20.14 -12.01
N GLN A 29 4.46 -21.29 -11.83
CA GLN A 29 3.28 -21.67 -12.62
C GLN A 29 2.17 -20.63 -12.46
N ARG A 30 1.94 -20.12 -11.25
CA ARG A 30 0.94 -19.06 -11.03
C ARG A 30 1.29 -17.77 -11.76
N LEU A 31 2.58 -17.39 -11.82
CA LEU A 31 3.03 -16.25 -12.62
C LEU A 31 2.76 -16.47 -14.11
N ASP A 32 3.02 -17.68 -14.62
CA ASP A 32 2.72 -18.04 -16.02
C ASP A 32 1.20 -18.00 -16.29
N ASP A 33 0.38 -18.50 -15.34
CA ASP A 33 -1.09 -18.53 -15.44
C ASP A 33 -1.72 -17.12 -15.42
N LEU A 34 -1.01 -16.11 -14.91
CA LEU A 34 -1.46 -14.70 -14.97
C LEU A 34 -1.35 -14.13 -16.40
N GLY A 35 -0.69 -14.84 -17.32
CA GLY A 35 -0.63 -14.49 -18.74
C GLY A 35 0.03 -13.14 -18.98
N ASN A 36 -0.65 -12.26 -19.73
CA ASN A 36 -0.11 -10.98 -20.19
C ASN A 36 -0.13 -9.85 -19.15
N GLY A 37 -0.42 -10.11 -17.88
CA GLY A 37 -0.33 -9.09 -16.84
C GLY A 37 1.13 -8.67 -16.61
N ASP A 38 1.40 -7.38 -16.39
CA ASP A 38 2.73 -6.90 -15.98
C ASP A 38 2.98 -7.18 -14.48
N VAL A 39 2.94 -8.47 -14.12
CA VAL A 39 3.09 -8.95 -12.74
C VAL A 39 4.42 -8.54 -12.11
N PRO A 40 5.57 -8.59 -12.80
CA PRO A 40 6.83 -8.13 -12.23
C PRO A 40 6.78 -6.65 -11.82
N ARG A 41 6.15 -5.78 -12.62
CA ARG A 41 6.01 -4.37 -12.27
C ARG A 41 4.96 -4.16 -11.17
N LEU A 42 3.88 -4.93 -11.14
CA LEU A 42 2.92 -4.92 -10.02
C LEU A 42 3.62 -5.27 -8.69
N LEU A 43 4.46 -6.31 -8.68
CA LEU A 43 5.26 -6.68 -7.50
C LEU A 43 6.24 -5.57 -7.12
N THR A 44 6.91 -4.98 -8.11
CA THR A 44 7.81 -3.83 -7.90
C THR A 44 7.07 -2.67 -7.24
N ALA A 45 5.89 -2.31 -7.75
CA ALA A 45 5.06 -1.25 -7.20
C ALA A 45 4.59 -1.58 -5.77
N ALA A 46 4.03 -2.78 -5.55
CA ALA A 46 3.47 -3.16 -4.25
C ALA A 46 4.53 -3.20 -3.14
N LEU A 47 5.68 -3.82 -3.41
CA LEU A 47 6.76 -3.93 -2.43
C LEU A 47 7.41 -2.57 -2.15
N GLY A 48 7.68 -1.79 -3.20
CA GLY A 48 8.29 -0.47 -3.04
C GLY A 48 7.38 0.54 -2.34
N LEU A 49 6.08 0.56 -2.66
CA LEU A 49 5.11 1.38 -1.92
C LEU A 49 5.15 1.09 -0.42
N SER A 50 5.23 -0.18 -0.03
CA SER A 50 5.32 -0.57 1.38
C SER A 50 6.65 -0.13 2.01
N ALA A 51 7.76 -0.27 1.29
CA ALA A 51 9.10 0.08 1.79
C ALA A 51 9.21 1.59 2.04
N GLU A 52 8.94 2.41 1.02
CA GLU A 52 9.12 3.87 1.10
C GLU A 52 8.08 4.54 2.02
N SER A 53 6.87 4.00 2.09
CA SER A 53 5.89 4.44 3.09
C SER A 53 6.39 4.16 4.51
N GLY A 54 7.12 3.06 4.71
CA GLY A 54 7.78 2.73 5.97
C GLY A 54 8.89 3.72 6.33
N GLU A 55 9.71 4.11 5.36
CA GLU A 55 10.77 5.12 5.55
C GLU A 55 10.19 6.49 5.93
N PHE A 56 9.17 6.95 5.20
CA PHE A 56 8.44 8.17 5.56
C PHE A 56 7.84 8.08 6.97
N THR A 57 7.21 6.94 7.31
CA THR A 57 6.62 6.69 8.63
C THR A 57 7.67 6.75 9.74
N GLU A 58 8.87 6.23 9.51
CA GLU A 58 9.96 6.27 10.48
C GLU A 58 10.37 7.71 10.81
N ILE A 59 10.41 8.60 9.81
CA ILE A 59 10.71 10.03 10.02
C ILE A 59 9.62 10.68 10.90
N VAL A 60 8.34 10.45 10.58
CA VAL A 60 7.21 10.98 11.35
C VAL A 60 7.21 10.43 12.78
N LYS A 61 7.45 9.14 12.96
CA LYS A 61 7.56 8.49 14.28
C LYS A 61 8.68 9.14 15.10
N LYS A 62 9.84 9.41 14.50
CA LYS A 62 10.97 10.10 15.16
C LYS A 62 10.61 11.51 15.61
N LEU A 63 9.89 12.27 14.76
CA LEU A 63 9.41 13.61 15.09
C LEU A 63 8.48 13.57 16.31
N VAL A 64 7.49 12.68 16.29
CA VAL A 64 6.40 12.66 17.29
C VAL A 64 6.84 12.00 18.61
N PHE A 65 7.56 10.89 18.56
CA PHE A 65 7.80 10.03 19.74
C PHE A 65 9.24 10.00 20.24
N GLN A 66 10.18 10.59 19.50
CA GLN A 66 11.61 10.54 19.83
C GLN A 66 12.26 11.93 19.92
N GLY A 67 11.45 13.00 19.86
CA GLY A 67 11.91 14.38 20.04
C GLY A 67 12.75 14.92 18.89
N LYS A 68 12.74 14.30 17.70
CA LYS A 68 13.46 14.84 16.54
C LYS A 68 12.82 16.18 16.13
N PRO A 69 13.60 17.26 15.94
CA PRO A 69 13.05 18.55 15.54
C PRO A 69 12.63 18.56 14.06
N LEU A 70 11.55 19.28 13.75
CA LEU A 70 11.10 19.53 12.38
C LEU A 70 11.94 20.64 11.72
N THR A 71 13.15 20.27 11.27
CA THR A 71 14.07 21.14 10.55
C THR A 71 13.86 21.07 9.03
N ASP A 72 14.47 21.98 8.27
CA ASP A 72 14.43 21.93 6.79
C ASP A 72 15.14 20.69 6.22
N GLU A 73 16.17 20.19 6.90
CA GLU A 73 16.77 18.89 6.58
C GLU A 73 15.75 17.76 6.75
N THR A 74 15.00 17.75 7.85
CA THR A 74 13.97 16.73 8.09
C THR A 74 12.83 16.82 7.08
N LYS A 75 12.43 18.04 6.68
CA LYS A 75 11.46 18.23 5.59
C LYS A 75 12.00 17.73 4.26
N THR A 76 13.25 18.03 3.93
CA THR A 76 13.90 17.58 2.69
C THR A 76 13.93 16.05 2.63
N HIS A 77 14.23 15.39 3.75
CA HIS A 77 14.17 13.94 3.85
C HIS A 77 12.74 13.40 3.64
N MET A 78 11.73 13.99 4.29
CA MET A 78 10.34 13.60 4.05
C MET A 78 9.90 13.78 2.58
N ILE A 79 10.33 14.86 1.93
CA ILE A 79 10.02 15.12 0.51
C ILE A 79 10.68 14.06 -0.38
N LYS A 80 11.91 13.65 -0.07
CA LYS A 80 12.58 12.55 -0.78
C LYS A 80 11.75 11.27 -0.71
N GLU A 81 11.35 10.84 0.49
CA GLU A 81 10.57 9.61 0.66
C GLU A 81 9.19 9.70 -0.01
N LEU A 82 8.54 10.87 0.01
CA LEU A 82 7.31 11.09 -0.76
C LEU A 82 7.54 10.98 -2.28
N GLY A 83 8.70 11.42 -2.77
CA GLY A 83 9.11 11.25 -4.16
C GLY A 83 9.31 9.78 -4.52
N ASP A 84 9.96 9.01 -3.65
CA ASP A 84 10.19 7.57 -3.83
C ASP A 84 8.84 6.81 -3.82
N VAL A 85 7.90 7.17 -2.93
CA VAL A 85 6.51 6.68 -2.96
C VAL A 85 5.84 6.98 -4.31
N MET A 86 5.96 8.20 -4.83
CA MET A 86 5.37 8.57 -6.12
C MET A 86 5.98 7.78 -7.29
N TRP A 87 7.27 7.44 -7.21
CA TRP A 87 7.92 6.60 -8.21
C TRP A 87 7.29 5.20 -8.27
N TYR A 88 7.15 4.52 -7.12
CA TYR A 88 6.52 3.20 -7.08
C TYR A 88 5.01 3.23 -7.37
N TRP A 89 4.32 4.29 -6.96
CA TRP A 89 2.92 4.50 -7.36
C TRP A 89 2.79 4.60 -8.90
N THR A 90 3.73 5.30 -9.55
CA THR A 90 3.76 5.42 -11.01
C THR A 90 4.07 4.07 -11.67
N GLN A 91 4.94 3.24 -11.08
CA GLN A 91 5.15 1.86 -11.55
C GLN A 91 3.84 1.05 -11.53
N GLY A 92 3.00 1.22 -10.51
CA GLY A 92 1.68 0.61 -10.44
C GLY A 92 0.74 1.08 -11.55
N CYS A 93 0.74 2.38 -11.85
CA CYS A 93 -0.02 2.94 -12.96
C CYS A 93 0.41 2.33 -14.30
N MET A 94 1.72 2.27 -14.55
CA MET A 94 2.29 1.64 -15.76
C MET A 94 1.90 0.16 -15.87
N ALA A 95 1.95 -0.59 -14.77
CA ALA A 95 1.61 -2.01 -14.75
C ALA A 95 0.13 -2.28 -15.05
N LEU A 96 -0.74 -1.32 -14.71
CA LEU A 96 -2.16 -1.35 -15.01
C LEU A 96 -2.52 -0.75 -16.37
N GLY A 97 -1.54 -0.19 -17.10
CA GLY A 97 -1.77 0.49 -18.38
C GLY A 97 -2.62 1.76 -18.26
N ILE A 98 -2.56 2.45 -17.11
CA ILE A 98 -3.33 3.66 -16.84
C ILE A 98 -2.42 4.87 -16.65
N GLU A 99 -2.89 6.03 -17.08
CA GLU A 99 -2.17 7.29 -16.90
C GLU A 99 -2.27 7.76 -15.44
N PRO A 100 -1.16 8.20 -14.80
CA PRO A 100 -1.17 8.76 -13.45
C PRO A 100 -2.27 9.81 -13.20
N ASN A 101 -2.47 10.72 -14.16
CA ASN A 101 -3.49 11.77 -14.06
C ASN A 101 -4.91 11.20 -14.01
N GLU A 102 -5.18 10.07 -14.68
CA GLU A 102 -6.48 9.42 -14.63
C GLU A 102 -6.77 8.91 -13.20
N VAL A 103 -5.80 8.28 -12.57
CA VAL A 103 -5.93 7.76 -11.19
C VAL A 103 -6.22 8.89 -10.20
N ILE A 104 -5.49 10.00 -10.29
CA ILE A 104 -5.69 11.17 -9.44
C ILE A 104 -7.04 11.83 -9.71
N ASN A 105 -7.46 11.95 -10.97
CA ASN A 105 -8.76 12.53 -11.31
C ASN A 105 -9.92 11.69 -10.77
N LYS A 106 -9.88 10.36 -10.93
CA LYS A 106 -10.88 9.46 -10.34
C LYS A 106 -10.93 9.60 -8.81
N ASN A 107 -9.78 9.74 -8.16
CA ASN A 107 -9.72 9.98 -6.72
C ASN A 107 -10.35 11.32 -6.34
N LYS A 108 -10.02 12.39 -7.08
CA LYS A 108 -10.56 13.73 -6.88
C LYS A 108 -12.08 13.76 -7.06
N GLU A 109 -12.62 13.17 -8.13
CA GLU A 109 -14.06 13.10 -8.38
C GLU A 109 -14.80 12.39 -7.25
N LYS A 110 -14.26 11.25 -6.78
CA LYS A 110 -14.77 10.54 -5.61
C LYS A 110 -14.77 11.41 -4.35
N LEU A 111 -13.68 12.13 -4.09
CA LEU A 111 -13.57 13.03 -2.93
C LEU A 111 -14.52 14.23 -3.03
N LEU A 112 -14.71 14.81 -4.22
CA LEU A 112 -15.67 15.90 -4.44
C LEU A 112 -17.11 15.44 -4.27
N ALA A 113 -17.44 14.22 -4.70
CA ALA A 113 -18.76 13.63 -4.45
C ALA A 113 -19.02 13.42 -2.94
N ARG A 114 -17.96 13.16 -2.16
CA ARG A 114 -18.03 13.06 -0.70
C ARG A 114 -18.08 14.42 -0.01
N TYR A 115 -17.31 15.38 -0.49
CA TYR A 115 -17.17 16.72 0.07
C TYR A 115 -17.56 17.79 -0.96
N PRO A 116 -18.86 17.93 -1.30
CA PRO A 116 -19.30 18.83 -2.38
C PRO A 116 -19.06 20.32 -2.07
N SER A 117 -18.90 20.70 -0.79
CA SER A 117 -18.50 22.05 -0.38
C SER A 117 -16.98 22.30 -0.49
N GLY A 118 -16.18 21.27 -0.76
CA GLY A 118 -14.72 21.32 -0.70
C GLY A 118 -14.16 21.32 0.73
N GLU A 119 -15.01 21.22 1.75
CA GLU A 119 -14.62 21.23 3.16
C GLU A 119 -14.75 19.85 3.78
N PHE A 120 -13.84 19.56 4.72
CA PHE A 120 -13.87 18.32 5.49
C PHE A 120 -15.07 18.30 6.45
N ASP A 121 -15.72 17.15 6.53
CA ASP A 121 -16.84 16.88 7.44
C ASP A 121 -16.69 15.48 8.02
N VAL A 122 -16.67 15.36 9.36
CA VAL A 122 -16.43 14.09 10.05
C VAL A 122 -17.54 13.08 9.76
N ALA A 123 -18.81 13.50 9.77
CA ALA A 123 -19.93 12.60 9.52
C ALA A 123 -19.88 12.02 8.09
N LYS A 124 -19.47 12.82 7.09
CA LYS A 124 -19.25 12.35 5.71
C LYS A 124 -18.00 11.49 5.55
N SER A 125 -17.00 11.67 6.41
CA SER A 125 -15.81 10.81 6.43
C SER A 125 -16.12 9.42 6.98
N GLU A 126 -16.94 9.34 8.03
CA GLU A 126 -17.30 8.10 8.70
C GLU A 126 -18.40 7.32 7.97
N ASN A 127 -19.37 8.01 7.35
CA ASN A 127 -20.50 7.37 6.67
C ASN A 127 -20.27 7.30 5.15
N ARG A 128 -19.97 6.10 4.64
CA ARG A 128 -19.77 5.85 3.20
C ARG A 128 -21.07 5.48 2.52
N LYS A 129 -21.28 5.96 1.30
CA LYS A 129 -22.38 5.50 0.44
C LYS A 129 -22.11 4.08 -0.05
N GLU A 130 -23.17 3.33 -0.34
CA GLU A 130 -23.06 2.01 -0.93
C GLU A 130 -22.42 2.12 -2.33
N GLY A 131 -21.35 1.37 -2.60
CA GLY A 131 -20.56 1.44 -3.85
C GLY A 131 -19.27 2.29 -3.78
N ASP A 132 -18.97 2.91 -2.64
CA ASP A 132 -17.71 3.66 -2.39
C ASP A 132 -16.56 2.76 -1.89
N ILE A 133 -16.73 1.42 -1.92
CA ILE A 133 -15.80 0.37 -1.49
C ILE A 133 -15.45 -0.53 -2.67
#